data_AF-A0A1J3DQK4-F1
#
_entry.id   AF-A0A1J3DQK4-F1
#
_cell.length_a   1.000
_cell.length_b   1.000
_cell.length_c   1.000
_cell.angle_alpha   90.00
_cell.angle_beta   90.00
_cell.angle_gamma   90.00
#
_symmetry.space_group_name_H-M   'P 1'
#
loop_
_entity.id
_entity.type
_entity.pdbx_description
1 polymer ?
#
loop_
_entity_poly.entity_id
_entity_poly.type
_entity_poly.pdbx_seq_one_letter_code
_entity_poly.pdbx_strand_id
1 'polypeptide(L)'
;ILPIGGFEWLAKTDFEDPSKGMSLRYLEYKIEAEESTLVRQYGRDHEIVRDPSATAKRGWEMFKSVYLVQQNVSVDINRFKPVLVKAFELLQRQSL
;
A
#
# COMPACT_ATOMS: atom_id res chain seq x y z
N ILE A 1 -0.35 4.08 2.65
CA ILE A 1 -1.29 3.25 1.87
C ILE A 1 -0.43 2.45 0.89
N LEU A 2 -0.52 1.12 0.90
CA LEU A 2 0.29 0.25 0.07
C LEU A 2 -0.55 -0.28 -1.10
N PRO A 3 -0.10 -0.12 -2.35
CA PRO A 3 -0.79 -0.68 -3.52
C PRO A 3 -0.71 -2.21 -3.55
N ILE A 4 -1.49 -2.84 -4.44
CA ILE A 4 -1.19 -4.20 -4.88
C ILE A 4 0.21 -4.19 -5.51
N GLY A 5 1.06 -5.16 -5.19
CA GLY A 5 2.42 -5.22 -5.73
C GLY A 5 3.46 -5.87 -4.82
N GLY A 6 3.13 -6.16 -3.56
CA GLY A 6 4.11 -6.67 -2.59
C GLY A 6 5.08 -5.58 -2.12
N PHE A 7 4.55 -4.37 -1.86
CA PHE A 7 5.33 -3.18 -1.54
C PHE A 7 5.84 -3.14 -0.10
N GLU A 8 5.57 -4.14 0.75
CA GLU A 8 5.91 -4.12 2.17
C GLU A 8 7.42 -3.90 2.41
N TRP A 9 8.27 -4.57 1.63
CA TRP A 9 9.72 -4.40 1.76
C TRP A 9 10.18 -2.99 1.32
N LEU A 10 9.63 -2.47 0.21
CA LEU A 10 9.93 -1.12 -0.28
C LEU A 10 9.45 -0.07 0.73
N ALA A 11 8.21 -0.20 1.19
CA ALA A 11 7.62 0.69 2.18
C ALA A 11 8.42 0.72 3.48
N LYS A 12 8.86 -0.45 3.94
CA LYS A 12 9.70 -0.55 5.13
C LYS A 12 11.04 0.17 4.95
N THR A 13 11.72 -0.13 3.86
CA THR A 13 13.08 0.35 3.58
C THR A 13 13.12 1.85 3.31
N ASP A 14 12.16 2.35 2.54
CA ASP A 14 12.17 3.72 2.03
C ASP A 14 11.35 4.70 2.91
N PHE A 15 10.42 4.20 3.73
CA PHE A 15 9.54 5.06 4.54
C PHE A 15 9.54 4.71 6.03
N GLU A 16 9.30 3.44 6.40
CA GLU A 16 9.16 3.06 7.82
C GLU A 16 10.45 3.26 8.62
N ASP A 17 11.55 2.63 8.18
CA ASP A 17 12.82 2.65 8.90
C ASP A 17 13.44 4.07 8.93
N PRO A 18 13.42 4.85 7.83
CA PRO A 18 13.79 6.27 7.87
C PRO A 18 12.93 7.09 8.83
N SER A 19 11.61 6.87 8.85
CA SER A 19 10.69 7.57 9.77
C SER A 19 11.07 7.31 11.22
N LYS A 20 11.37 6.06 11.58
CA LYS A 20 11.84 5.71 12.93
C LYS A 20 13.15 6.41 13.28
N GLY A 21 14.09 6.47 12.34
CA GLY A 21 15.35 7.21 12.51
C GLY A 21 15.15 8.71 12.77
N MET A 22 14.06 9.28 12.23
CA MET A 22 13.65 10.66 12.45
C MET A 22 12.75 10.86 13.69
N SER A 23 12.59 9.83 14.53
CA SER A 23 11.66 9.81 15.67
C SER A 23 10.18 10.02 15.29
N LEU A 24 9.82 9.73 14.04
CA LEU A 24 8.43 9.70 13.58
C LEU A 24 7.83 8.30 13.78
N ARG A 25 6.51 8.26 13.91
CA ARG A 25 5.74 7.01 13.89
C ARG A 25 5.27 6.74 12.46
N TYR A 26 5.34 5.49 12.04
CA TYR A 26 4.85 5.04 10.74
C TYR A 26 3.62 4.16 10.92
N LEU A 27 2.62 4.35 10.07
CA LEU A 27 1.44 3.51 9.97
C LEU A 27 1.21 3.18 8.51
N GLU A 28 0.86 1.92 8.24
CA GLU A 28 0.50 1.48 6.91
C GLU A 28 -0.95 1.02 6.84
N TYR A 29 -1.47 1.09 5.62
CA TYR A 29 -2.77 0.54 5.25
C TYR A 29 -2.58 -0.20 3.94
N LYS A 30 -2.67 -1.53 3.99
CA LYS A 30 -2.61 -2.37 2.81
C LYS A 30 -4.01 -2.48 2.21
N ILE A 31 -4.12 -2.12 0.94
CA ILE A 31 -5.40 -2.17 0.25
C ILE A 31 -5.82 -3.61 -0.01
N GLU A 32 -7.12 -3.86 -0.02
CA GLU A 32 -7.69 -5.05 -0.66
C GLU A 32 -7.67 -4.86 -2.18
N ALA A 33 -7.77 -5.97 -2.90
CA ALA A 33 -7.83 -5.94 -4.35
C ALA A 33 -9.01 -5.08 -4.86
N GLU A 34 -10.16 -5.14 -4.17
CA GLU A 34 -11.40 -4.41 -4.48
C GLU A 34 -11.24 -2.88 -4.48
N GLU A 35 -10.27 -2.37 -3.72
CA GLU A 35 -9.97 -0.94 -3.66
C GLU A 35 -9.11 -0.47 -4.85
N SER A 36 -8.55 -1.41 -5.63
CA SER A 36 -7.72 -1.12 -6.79
C SER A 36 -8.53 -1.13 -8.09
N THR A 37 -8.24 -0.16 -8.96
CA THR A 37 -8.72 -0.16 -10.35
C THR A 37 -8.32 -1.41 -11.14
N LEU A 38 -7.24 -2.10 -10.74
CA LEU A 38 -6.76 -3.32 -11.42
C LEU A 38 -7.79 -4.45 -11.41
N VAL A 39 -8.60 -4.59 -10.35
CA VAL A 39 -9.67 -5.59 -10.31
C VAL A 39 -10.73 -5.33 -11.38
N ARG A 40 -11.07 -4.06 -11.62
CA ARG A 40 -12.04 -3.71 -12.67
C ARG A 40 -11.47 -3.88 -14.07
N GLN A 41 -10.16 -3.64 -14.24
CA GLN A 41 -9.49 -3.73 -15.55
C GLN A 41 -9.20 -5.18 -15.97
N TYR A 42 -8.79 -6.02 -15.02
CA TYR A 42 -8.28 -7.36 -15.32
C TYR A 42 -9.13 -8.49 -14.73
N GLY A 43 -9.93 -8.21 -13.70
CA GLY A 43 -10.62 -9.23 -12.90
C GLY A 43 -9.79 -9.69 -11.70
N ARG A 44 -10.45 -10.11 -10.63
CA ARG A 44 -9.82 -10.50 -9.36
C ARG A 44 -8.84 -11.67 -9.50
N ASP A 45 -9.15 -12.63 -10.35
CA ASP A 45 -8.35 -13.86 -10.52
C ASP A 45 -7.24 -13.72 -11.57
N HIS A 46 -7.15 -12.57 -12.25
CA HIS A 46 -6.09 -12.32 -13.22
C HIS A 46 -4.73 -12.22 -12.54
N GLU A 47 -3.68 -12.69 -13.20
CA GLU A 47 -2.31 -12.81 -12.65
C GLU A 47 -1.77 -11.47 -12.10
N ILE A 48 -2.07 -10.35 -12.77
CA ILE A 48 -1.73 -9.00 -12.30
C ILE A 48 -2.31 -8.69 -10.90
N VAL A 49 -3.50 -9.20 -10.58
CA VAL A 49 -4.10 -8.95 -9.27
C VAL A 49 -3.66 -10.01 -8.26
N ARG A 50 -3.67 -11.29 -8.68
CA ARG A 50 -3.49 -12.44 -7.79
C ARG A 50 -2.02 -12.76 -7.48
N ASP A 51 -1.12 -12.53 -8.42
CA ASP A 51 0.32 -12.82 -8.28
C ASP A 51 1.20 -11.67 -8.82
N PRO A 52 1.34 -10.58 -8.03
CA PRO A 52 2.21 -9.47 -8.43
C PRO A 52 3.68 -9.86 -8.61
N SER A 53 4.12 -10.97 -8.00
CA SER A 53 5.49 -11.47 -8.15
C SER A 53 5.78 -11.96 -9.57
N ALA A 54 4.78 -12.54 -10.24
CA ALA A 54 4.88 -12.92 -11.65
C ALA A 54 5.05 -11.69 -12.56
N THR A 55 4.38 -10.58 -12.22
CA THR A 55 4.57 -9.32 -12.93
C THR A 55 5.96 -8.73 -12.69
N ALA A 56 6.47 -8.80 -11.45
CA ALA A 56 7.83 -8.34 -11.13
C ALA A 56 8.91 -9.12 -11.91
N LYS A 57 8.72 -10.44 -12.12
CA LYS A 57 9.61 -11.27 -12.94
C LYS A 57 9.67 -10.87 -14.42
N ARG A 58 8.66 -10.13 -14.92
CA ARG A 58 8.65 -9.57 -16.28
C ARG A 58 9.46 -8.28 -16.41
N GLY A 59 10.03 -7.79 -15.30
CA GLY A 59 10.92 -6.64 -15.26
C GLY A 59 10.32 -5.42 -14.58
N TRP A 60 11.21 -4.54 -14.13
CA TRP A 60 10.88 -3.35 -13.34
C TRP A 60 9.92 -2.39 -14.08
N GLU A 61 10.14 -2.14 -15.37
CA GLU A 61 9.29 -1.20 -16.12
C GLU A 61 7.85 -1.68 -16.24
N MET A 62 7.62 -2.98 -16.45
CA MET A 62 6.27 -3.57 -16.45
C MET A 62 5.62 -3.45 -15.07
N PHE A 63 6.36 -3.83 -14.02
CA PHE A 63 5.88 -3.74 -12.65
C PHE A 63 5.50 -2.31 -12.26
N LYS A 64 6.40 -1.34 -12.50
CA LYS A 64 6.17 0.08 -12.24
C LYS A 64 4.97 0.60 -13.02
N SER A 65 4.88 0.28 -14.32
CA SER A 65 3.77 0.72 -15.16
C SER A 65 2.43 0.26 -14.61
N VAL A 66 2.30 -1.02 -14.24
CA VAL A 66 1.06 -1.59 -13.72
C VAL A 66 0.72 -1.04 -12.32
N TYR A 67 1.63 -1.17 -11.35
CA TYR A 67 1.28 -0.97 -9.95
C TYR A 67 1.55 0.43 -9.40
N LEU A 68 2.48 1.19 -10.00
CA LEU A 68 2.86 2.53 -9.53
C LEU A 68 2.30 3.65 -10.40
N VAL A 69 2.02 3.39 -11.68
CA VAL A 69 1.56 4.42 -12.63
C VAL A 69 0.08 4.27 -12.97
N GLN A 70 -0.37 3.08 -13.36
CA GLN A 70 -1.74 2.88 -13.86
C GLN A 70 -2.76 2.59 -12.75
N GLN A 71 -2.34 1.94 -11.67
CA GLN A 71 -3.18 1.63 -10.53
C GLN A 71 -3.60 2.90 -9.79
N ASN A 72 -4.91 3.14 -9.78
CA ASN A 72 -5.56 4.06 -8.85
C ASN A 72 -6.27 3.29 -7.73
N VAL A 73 -6.36 3.91 -6.55
CA VAL A 73 -6.95 3.34 -5.33
C VAL A 73 -8.16 4.14 -4.90
N SER A 74 -9.29 3.46 -4.68
CA SER A 74 -10.48 3.98 -4.00
C SER A 74 -10.57 3.35 -2.61
N VAL A 75 -10.17 4.11 -1.59
CA VAL A 75 -10.06 3.61 -0.21
C VAL A 75 -11.44 3.30 0.38
N ASP A 76 -11.59 2.10 0.93
CA ASP A 76 -12.70 1.74 1.80
C ASP A 76 -12.51 2.38 3.18
N ILE A 77 -13.31 3.41 3.44
CA ILE A 77 -13.25 4.18 4.68
C ILE A 77 -13.53 3.32 5.91
N ASN A 78 -14.35 2.28 5.82
CA ASN A 78 -14.63 1.40 6.97
C ASN A 78 -13.39 0.60 7.36
N ARG A 79 -12.64 0.10 6.37
CA ARG A 79 -11.37 -0.61 6.59
C ARG A 79 -10.23 0.32 6.97
N PHE A 80 -10.23 1.56 6.47
CA PHE A 80 -9.19 2.54 6.77
C PHE A 80 -9.35 3.23 8.13
N LYS A 81 -10.59 3.34 8.64
CA LYS A 81 -10.91 4.01 9.91
C LYS A 81 -10.02 3.60 11.09
N PRO A 82 -9.72 2.31 11.35
CA PRO A 82 -8.84 1.91 12.45
C PRO A 82 -7.43 2.52 12.37
N VAL A 83 -6.90 2.71 11.15
CA VAL A 83 -5.59 3.35 10.94
C VAL A 83 -5.65 4.84 11.34
N LEU A 84 -6.73 5.54 10.98
CA LEU A 84 -6.94 6.94 11.37
C LEU A 84 -7.11 7.11 12.88
N VAL A 85 -7.88 6.22 13.52
CA VAL A 85 -8.02 6.20 14.98
C VAL A 85 -6.65 5.98 15.62
N LYS A 86 -5.86 5.04 15.09
CA LYS A 86 -4.51 4.80 15.61
C LYS A 86 -3.58 6.00 15.46
N ALA A 87 -3.65 6.69 14.31
CA ALA A 87 -2.89 7.91 14.08
C ALA A 87 -3.25 8.99 15.11
N PHE A 88 -4.55 9.17 15.38
CA PHE A 88 -5.03 10.13 16.38
C PHE A 88 -4.54 9.81 17.79
N GLU A 89 -4.60 8.55 18.23
CA GLU A 89 -4.06 8.12 19.53
C GLU A 89 -2.56 8.41 19.67
N LEU A 90 -1.79 8.20 18.61
CA LEU A 90 -0.34 8.44 18.62
C LEU A 90 -0.01 9.93 18.74
N LEU A 91 -0.80 10.81 18.11
CA LEU A 91 -0.65 12.27 18.24
C LEU A 91 -0.97 12.75 19.66
N GLN A 92 -2.05 12.26 20.26
CA GLN A 92 -2.41 12.65 21.64
C GLN A 92 -1.33 12.26 22.66
N ARG A 93 -0.67 11.11 22.48
CA ARG A 93 0.42 10.64 23.35
C ARG A 93 1.70 11.48 23.26
N GLN A 94 1.89 12.25 22.19
CA GLN A 94 3.02 13.20 22.08
C GLN A 94 2.77 14.51 22.82
N SER A 95 1.51 14.79 23.17
CA SER A 95 1.10 16.07 23.77
C SER A 95 1.11 16.05 25.32
N LEU A 96 1.52 14.92 25.91
CA LEU A 96 1.67 14.67 27.34
C LEU A 96 3.12 14.32 27.65
#